data_AF-A0A519UK49-F1
#
_entry.id   AF-A0A519UK49-F1
#
_cell.length_a   1.000
_cell.length_b   1.000
_cell.length_c   1.000
_cell.angle_alpha   90.00
_cell.angle_beta   90.00
_cell.angle_gamma   90.00
#
_symmetry.space_group_name_H-M   'P 1'
#
loop_
_entity.id
_entity.type
_entity.pdbx_description
1 polymer ?
#
loop_
_entity_poly.entity_id
_entity_poly.type
_entity_poly.pdbx_seq_one_letter_code
_entity_poly.pdbx_strand_id
1 'polypeptide(L)'
;MKKVILTLIAFTFFSCQQKADNSLHLYSQIEICRKELEKDVDAENEIIKYAFEESRELKERFKKHIRSVNLIANSSRHIGNADRDKILNTRDSLNKSLGINLNLAPRLSYKKIDDSIFKKTIEIDFLRLRKHYQEKYILPFLPKEIGL
;
A
#
# COMPACT_ATOMS: atom_id res chain seq x y z
N MET A 1 12.24 -8.17 16.18
CA MET A 1 11.07 -7.24 16.20
C MET A 1 10.08 -7.41 15.04
N LYS A 2 10.20 -8.41 14.14
CA LYS A 2 9.27 -8.61 13.01
C LYS A 2 8.11 -9.61 13.28
N LYS A 3 8.11 -10.31 14.43
CA LYS A 3 7.08 -11.32 14.77
C LYS A 3 5.98 -10.82 15.73
N VAL A 4 6.20 -9.70 16.41
CA VAL A 4 5.26 -9.20 17.44
C VAL A 4 4.01 -8.57 16.81
N ILE A 5 4.15 -7.89 15.66
CA ILE A 5 3.04 -7.22 14.96
C ILE A 5 1.99 -8.21 14.44
N LEU A 6 2.42 -9.41 14.04
CA LEU A 6 1.52 -10.47 13.55
C LEU A 6 0.71 -11.16 14.65
N THR A 7 1.10 -10.99 15.92
CA THR A 7 0.42 -11.65 17.06
C THR A 7 -0.72 -10.79 17.63
N LEU A 8 -0.72 -9.47 17.36
CA LEU A 8 -1.71 -8.53 17.92
C LEU A 8 -3.11 -8.62 17.31
N ILE A 9 -3.26 -9.28 16.15
CA ILE A 9 -4.56 -9.41 15.47
C ILE A 9 -5.43 -10.53 16.08
N ALA A 10 -4.86 -11.41 16.92
CA ALA A 10 -5.54 -12.61 17.41
C ALA A 10 -6.37 -12.44 18.72
N PHE A 11 -6.26 -11.32 19.44
CA PHE A 11 -6.67 -11.27 20.86
C PHE A 11 -7.98 -10.52 21.22
N THR A 12 -8.76 -9.97 20.28
CA THR A 12 -9.85 -9.03 20.64
C THR A 12 -11.27 -9.60 20.53
N PHE A 13 -11.54 -10.75 21.18
CA PHE A 13 -12.89 -11.36 21.27
C PHE A 13 -13.50 -11.41 22.68
N PHE A 14 -13.24 -10.43 23.56
CA PHE A 14 -13.94 -10.33 24.85
C PHE A 14 -14.61 -8.97 25.05
N SER A 15 -15.88 -9.02 25.50
CA SER A 15 -16.74 -7.93 26.01
C SER A 15 -17.25 -6.83 25.07
N CYS A 16 -18.57 -6.58 25.12
CA CYS A 16 -19.32 -5.71 24.21
C CYS A 16 -19.15 -4.19 24.49
N GLN A 17 -18.69 -3.78 25.67
CA GLN A 17 -18.23 -2.41 25.95
C GLN A 17 -16.77 -2.20 25.51
N GLN A 18 -15.94 -3.24 25.61
CA GLN A 18 -14.55 -3.23 25.15
C GLN A 18 -14.45 -3.19 23.61
N LYS A 19 -15.50 -3.59 22.89
CA LYS A 19 -15.57 -3.51 21.41
C LYS A 19 -15.47 -2.09 20.88
N ALA A 20 -16.07 -1.09 21.54
CA ALA A 20 -16.03 0.30 21.08
C ALA A 20 -14.62 0.86 21.20
N ASP A 21 -13.99 0.72 22.37
CA ASP A 21 -12.62 1.17 22.61
C ASP A 21 -11.60 0.41 21.74
N ASN A 22 -11.77 -0.90 21.59
CA ASN A 22 -10.92 -1.71 20.71
C ASN A 22 -11.07 -1.32 19.23
N SER A 23 -12.26 -0.94 18.79
CA SER A 23 -12.49 -0.49 17.40
C SER A 23 -11.83 0.87 17.13
N LEU A 24 -11.89 1.80 18.08
CA LEU A 24 -11.22 3.09 18.00
C LEU A 24 -9.69 2.93 18.01
N HIS A 25 -9.19 2.03 18.85
CA HIS A 25 -7.77 1.71 18.91
C HIS A 25 -7.27 1.03 17.63
N LEU A 26 -8.02 0.08 17.08
CA LEU A 26 -7.68 -0.54 15.79
C LEU A 26 -7.67 0.49 14.66
N TYR A 27 -8.66 1.37 14.64
CA TYR A 27 -8.75 2.44 13.65
C TYR A 27 -7.54 3.37 13.72
N SER A 28 -7.13 3.79 14.93
CA SER A 28 -5.96 4.67 15.09
C SER A 28 -4.67 4.00 14.66
N GLN A 29 -4.48 2.71 14.97
CA GLN A 29 -3.32 1.95 14.49
C GLN A 29 -3.27 1.84 12.96
N ILE A 30 -4.40 1.55 12.32
CA ILE A 30 -4.51 1.50 10.85
C ILE A 30 -4.14 2.86 10.25
N GLU A 31 -4.66 3.95 10.84
CA GLU A 31 -4.37 5.30 10.35
C GLU A 31 -2.90 5.69 10.52
N ILE A 32 -2.26 5.33 11.62
CA ILE A 32 -0.82 5.54 11.84
C ILE A 32 -0.02 4.77 10.78
N CYS A 33 -0.31 3.48 10.61
CA CYS A 33 0.38 2.63 9.64
C CYS A 33 0.23 3.19 8.21
N ARG A 34 -0.97 3.64 7.84
CA ARG A 34 -1.24 4.28 6.55
C ARG A 34 -0.35 5.51 6.35
N LYS A 35 -0.29 6.41 7.34
CA LYS A 35 0.50 7.65 7.26
C LYS A 35 1.99 7.39 7.19
N GLU A 36 2.51 6.43 7.96
CA GLU A 36 3.92 6.06 7.92
C GLU A 36 4.30 5.50 6.55
N LEU A 37 3.48 4.59 6.01
CA LEU A 37 3.74 4.01 4.71
C LEU A 37 3.58 5.03 3.55
N GLU A 38 2.66 5.98 3.69
CA GLU A 38 2.50 7.10 2.76
C GLU A 38 3.77 7.97 2.72
N LYS A 39 4.31 8.34 3.89
CA LYS A 39 5.57 9.09 3.98
C LYS A 39 6.74 8.34 3.33
N ASP A 40 6.85 7.03 3.57
CA ASP A 40 7.90 6.21 2.95
C ASP A 40 7.80 6.22 1.43
N VAL A 41 6.59 6.00 0.90
CA VAL A 41 6.32 6.01 -0.54
C VAL A 41 6.61 7.39 -1.13
N ASP A 42 6.29 8.46 -0.43
CA ASP A 42 6.56 9.83 -0.87
C ASP A 42 8.06 10.13 -0.90
N ALA A 43 8.82 9.68 0.09
CA ALA A 43 10.28 9.78 0.07
C ALA A 43 10.88 9.04 -1.13
N GLU A 44 10.42 7.82 -1.42
CA GLU A 44 10.83 7.08 -2.62
C GLU A 44 10.47 7.80 -3.92
N ASN A 45 9.31 8.46 -3.97
CA ASN A 45 8.90 9.23 -5.15
C ASN A 45 9.83 10.41 -5.39
N GLU A 46 10.23 11.13 -4.36
CA GLU A 46 11.14 12.27 -4.50
C GLU A 46 12.51 11.82 -4.98
N ILE A 47 13.05 10.71 -4.46
CA ILE A 47 14.31 10.11 -4.95
C ILE A 47 14.20 9.76 -6.44
N ILE A 48 13.12 9.06 -6.82
CA ILE A 48 12.87 8.65 -8.20
C ILE A 48 12.73 9.86 -9.13
N LYS A 49 12.00 10.89 -8.67
CA LYS A 49 11.77 12.12 -9.42
C LYS A 49 13.09 12.84 -9.67
N TYR A 50 13.88 13.06 -8.62
CA TYR A 50 15.19 13.69 -8.74
C TYR A 50 16.09 12.93 -9.72
N ALA A 51 16.18 11.60 -9.62
CA ALA A 51 16.98 10.80 -10.54
C ALA A 51 16.56 10.93 -12.02
N PHE A 52 15.27 11.11 -12.28
CA PHE A 52 14.74 11.31 -13.63
C PHE A 52 14.83 12.74 -14.13
N GLU A 53 14.98 13.72 -13.24
CA GLU A 53 15.29 15.11 -13.57
C GLU A 53 16.76 15.25 -13.97
N GLU A 54 17.67 14.57 -13.25
CA GLU A 54 19.11 14.53 -13.55
C GLU A 54 19.44 13.70 -14.81
N SER A 55 18.58 12.74 -15.20
CA SER A 55 18.84 11.90 -16.37
C SER A 55 17.58 11.59 -17.19
N ARG A 56 17.51 12.21 -18.37
CA ARG A 56 16.49 11.92 -19.39
C ARG A 56 16.54 10.46 -19.87
N GLU A 57 17.73 9.89 -20.00
CA GLU A 57 17.91 8.50 -20.42
C GLU A 57 17.31 7.53 -19.40
N LEU A 58 17.57 7.74 -18.10
CA LEU A 58 16.95 6.95 -17.03
C LEU A 58 15.43 7.08 -17.08
N LYS A 59 14.91 8.30 -17.23
CA LYS A 59 13.46 8.53 -17.34
C LYS A 59 12.83 7.75 -18.49
N GLU A 60 13.44 7.73 -19.67
CA GLU A 60 12.93 6.96 -20.81
C GLU A 60 13.05 5.45 -20.58
N ARG A 61 14.17 4.98 -20.01
CA ARG A 61 14.36 3.56 -19.65
C ARG A 61 13.29 3.05 -18.69
N PHE A 62 12.92 3.86 -17.69
CA PHE A 62 11.96 3.48 -16.66
C PHE A 62 10.52 3.90 -16.95
N LYS A 63 10.23 4.48 -18.12
CA LYS A 63 8.91 4.99 -18.51
C LYS A 63 7.75 4.00 -18.30
N LYS A 64 7.97 2.71 -18.61
CA LYS A 64 6.97 1.64 -18.36
C LYS A 64 6.71 1.45 -16.86
N HIS A 65 7.76 1.49 -16.05
CA HIS A 65 7.65 1.36 -14.60
C HIS A 65 6.94 2.57 -13.98
N ILE A 66 7.24 3.78 -14.44
CA ILE A 66 6.51 5.01 -14.04
C ILE A 66 5.02 4.88 -14.34
N ARG A 67 4.65 4.42 -15.54
CA ARG A 67 3.25 4.18 -15.90
C ARG A 67 2.58 3.19 -14.96
N SER A 68 3.30 2.16 -14.52
CA SER A 68 2.77 1.14 -13.60
C SER A 68 2.59 1.69 -12.18
N VAL A 69 3.53 2.49 -11.69
CA VAL A 69 3.41 3.21 -10.41
C VAL A 69 2.19 4.14 -10.43
N ASN A 70 2.03 4.91 -11.51
CA ASN A 70 0.88 5.80 -11.68
C ASN A 70 -0.45 5.03 -11.78
N LEU A 71 -0.45 3.86 -12.41
CA LEU A 71 -1.64 3.00 -12.47
C LEU A 71 -2.06 2.54 -11.07
N ILE A 72 -1.11 2.12 -10.23
CA ILE A 72 -1.39 1.75 -8.83
C ILE A 72 -1.94 2.97 -8.07
N ALA A 73 -1.29 4.13 -8.17
CA ALA A 73 -1.68 5.35 -7.46
C ALA A 73 -3.06 5.90 -7.91
N ASN A 74 -3.38 5.83 -9.20
CA ASN A 74 -4.70 6.25 -9.68
C ASN A 74 -5.79 5.27 -9.24
N SER A 75 -5.48 3.96 -9.19
CA SER A 75 -6.43 2.95 -8.72
C SER A 75 -6.82 3.16 -7.26
N SER A 76 -5.90 3.64 -6.40
CA SER A 76 -6.22 3.92 -5.00
C SER A 76 -7.13 5.15 -4.83
N ARG A 77 -7.03 6.17 -5.68
CA ARG A 77 -7.88 7.37 -5.61
C ARG A 77 -9.37 7.07 -5.83
N HIS A 78 -9.70 5.96 -6.48
CA HIS A 78 -11.08 5.58 -6.79
C HIS A 78 -11.73 4.66 -5.74
N ILE A 79 -11.04 4.37 -4.61
CA ILE A 79 -11.57 3.54 -3.51
C ILE A 79 -12.84 4.15 -2.89
N GLY A 80 -12.96 5.47 -2.83
CA GLY A 80 -14.08 6.15 -2.17
C GLY A 80 -15.45 5.85 -2.78
N ASN A 81 -15.50 5.61 -4.09
CA ASN A 81 -16.74 5.56 -4.90
C ASN A 81 -17.01 4.17 -5.49
N ALA A 82 -16.13 3.19 -5.28
CA ALA A 82 -16.22 1.87 -5.89
C ALA A 82 -16.81 0.83 -4.93
N ASP A 83 -17.48 -0.17 -5.52
CA ASP A 83 -17.95 -1.35 -4.80
C ASP A 83 -16.78 -2.18 -4.24
N ARG A 84 -16.96 -2.82 -3.08
CA ARG A 84 -15.92 -3.60 -2.38
C ARG A 84 -15.29 -4.66 -3.28
N ASP A 85 -16.10 -5.35 -4.08
CA ASP A 85 -15.64 -6.43 -4.93
C ASP A 85 -14.81 -5.90 -6.10
N LYS A 86 -15.20 -4.75 -6.65
CA LYS A 86 -14.42 -4.06 -7.69
C LYS A 86 -13.07 -3.61 -7.15
N ILE A 87 -13.05 -3.05 -5.94
CA ILE A 87 -11.82 -2.61 -5.26
C ILE A 87 -10.86 -3.79 -5.06
N LEU A 88 -11.35 -4.90 -4.50
CA LEU A 88 -10.54 -6.10 -4.27
C LEU A 88 -10.03 -6.71 -5.58
N ASN A 89 -10.89 -6.79 -6.61
CA ASN A 89 -10.49 -7.29 -7.93
C ASN A 89 -9.40 -6.43 -8.57
N THR A 90 -9.51 -5.10 -8.49
CA THR A 90 -8.46 -4.19 -8.99
C THR A 90 -7.15 -4.40 -8.25
N ARG A 91 -7.19 -4.45 -6.92
CA ARG A 91 -6.02 -4.70 -6.06
C ARG A 91 -5.33 -6.01 -6.42
N ASP A 92 -6.08 -7.10 -6.48
CA ASP A 92 -5.54 -8.44 -6.73
C ASP A 92 -5.04 -8.58 -8.18
N SER A 93 -5.74 -7.96 -9.14
CA SER A 93 -5.31 -7.92 -10.54
C SER A 93 -3.99 -7.20 -10.70
N LEU A 94 -3.81 -6.02 -10.07
CA LEU A 94 -2.55 -5.28 -10.11
C LEU A 94 -1.41 -6.07 -9.47
N ASN A 95 -1.65 -6.67 -8.29
CA ASN A 95 -0.67 -7.48 -7.58
C ASN A 95 -0.12 -8.62 -8.46
N LYS A 96 -1.02 -9.28 -9.20
CA LYS A 96 -0.68 -10.36 -10.13
C LYS A 96 -0.06 -9.85 -11.44
N SER A 97 -0.71 -8.90 -12.12
CA SER A 97 -0.31 -8.46 -13.47
C SER A 97 1.02 -7.73 -13.49
N LEU A 98 1.37 -7.06 -12.40
CA LEU A 98 2.65 -6.36 -12.24
C LEU A 98 3.73 -7.25 -11.62
N GLY A 99 3.43 -8.53 -11.35
CA GLY A 99 4.38 -9.49 -10.78
C GLY A 99 4.91 -9.06 -9.41
N ILE A 100 4.08 -8.40 -8.61
CA ILE A 100 4.42 -7.91 -7.26
C ILE A 100 4.36 -9.09 -6.29
N ASN A 101 3.32 -9.93 -6.38
CA ASN A 101 3.14 -11.16 -5.60
C ASN A 101 3.15 -10.96 -4.08
N LEU A 102 2.60 -9.84 -3.58
CA LEU A 102 2.37 -9.66 -2.14
C LEU A 102 1.30 -10.63 -1.64
N ASN A 103 1.51 -11.18 -0.44
CA ASN A 103 0.47 -11.92 0.27
C ASN A 103 -0.53 -10.93 0.87
N LEU A 104 -1.65 -10.73 0.17
CA LEU A 104 -2.75 -9.83 0.56
C LEU A 104 -3.87 -10.64 1.21
N ALA A 105 -4.60 -10.03 2.14
CA ALA A 105 -5.70 -10.73 2.79
C ALA A 105 -6.80 -11.09 1.78
N PRO A 106 -7.36 -12.31 1.85
CA PRO A 106 -8.38 -12.76 0.93
C PRO A 106 -9.69 -12.00 1.14
N ARG A 107 -10.55 -11.98 0.12
CA ARG A 107 -11.87 -11.32 0.15
C ARG A 107 -12.70 -11.64 1.39
N LEU A 108 -12.67 -12.90 1.84
CA LEU A 108 -13.44 -13.35 3.00
C LEU A 108 -13.08 -12.61 4.29
N SER A 109 -11.85 -12.12 4.42
CA SER A 109 -11.39 -11.33 5.56
C SER A 109 -12.16 -10.01 5.70
N TYR A 110 -12.72 -9.47 4.62
CA TYR A 110 -13.39 -8.16 4.62
C TYR A 110 -14.92 -8.23 4.74
N LYS A 111 -15.52 -9.42 4.72
CA LYS A 111 -16.98 -9.58 4.64
C LYS A 111 -17.75 -8.90 5.79
N LYS A 112 -17.16 -8.82 6.97
CA LYS A 112 -17.77 -8.27 8.20
C LYS A 112 -17.06 -7.02 8.73
N ILE A 113 -16.11 -6.47 7.98
CA ILE A 113 -15.38 -5.26 8.36
C ILE A 113 -16.22 -4.04 7.99
N ASP A 114 -16.22 -3.02 8.85
CA ASP A 114 -16.84 -1.72 8.58
C ASP A 114 -16.24 -1.04 7.33
N ASP A 115 -17.03 -0.24 6.61
CA ASP A 115 -16.59 0.41 5.37
C ASP A 115 -15.39 1.34 5.58
N SER A 116 -15.33 2.06 6.70
CA SER A 116 -14.22 2.98 6.99
C SER A 116 -12.92 2.21 7.20
N ILE A 117 -12.97 1.14 8.01
CA ILE A 117 -11.83 0.25 8.26
C ILE A 117 -11.41 -0.46 6.96
N PHE A 118 -12.38 -0.94 6.19
CA PHE A 118 -12.14 -1.57 4.89
C PHE A 118 -11.38 -0.62 3.96
N LYS A 119 -11.89 0.59 3.74
CA LYS A 119 -11.28 1.57 2.83
C LYS A 119 -9.84 1.89 3.23
N LYS A 120 -9.59 2.16 4.51
CA LYS A 120 -8.22 2.42 5.01
C LYS A 120 -7.28 1.23 4.87
N THR A 121 -7.79 0.02 5.12
CA THR A 121 -6.97 -1.20 4.95
C THR A 121 -6.61 -1.40 3.48
N ILE A 122 -7.53 -1.12 2.56
CA ILE A 122 -7.27 -1.19 1.13
C ILE A 122 -6.28 -0.10 0.70
N GLU A 123 -6.38 1.12 1.22
CA GLU A 123 -5.40 2.19 0.95
C GLU A 123 -3.98 1.73 1.32
N ILE A 124 -3.82 1.08 2.48
CA ILE A 124 -2.57 0.46 2.90
C ILE A 124 -2.11 -0.60 1.89
N ASP A 125 -2.99 -1.49 1.43
CA ASP A 125 -2.63 -2.49 0.43
C ASP A 125 -2.10 -1.85 -0.87
N PHE A 126 -2.74 -0.79 -1.36
CA PHE A 126 -2.25 -0.07 -2.55
C PHE A 126 -0.91 0.62 -2.32
N LEU A 127 -0.70 1.23 -1.15
CA LEU A 127 0.60 1.79 -0.78
C LEU A 127 1.68 0.70 -0.74
N ARG A 128 1.38 -0.48 -0.18
CA ARG A 128 2.30 -1.63 -0.15
C ARG A 128 2.63 -2.13 -1.55
N LEU A 129 1.62 -2.24 -2.43
CA LEU A 129 1.82 -2.61 -3.84
C LEU A 129 2.76 -1.62 -4.54
N ARG A 130 2.53 -0.32 -4.33
CA ARG A 130 3.32 0.75 -4.93
C ARG A 130 4.77 0.70 -4.46
N LYS A 131 5.00 0.70 -3.14
CA LYS A 131 6.31 0.60 -2.51
C LYS A 131 7.09 -0.61 -3.03
N HIS A 132 6.47 -1.79 -2.94
CA HIS A 132 7.14 -3.03 -3.37
C HIS A 132 7.46 -3.04 -4.86
N TYR A 133 6.62 -2.41 -5.70
CA TYR A 133 6.91 -2.26 -7.12
C TYR A 133 8.11 -1.35 -7.36
N GLN A 134 8.21 -0.22 -6.65
CA GLN A 134 9.33 0.73 -6.75
C GLN A 134 10.64 0.09 -6.27
N GLU A 135 10.61 -0.55 -5.11
CA GLU A 135 11.74 -1.31 -4.52
C GLU A 135 12.23 -2.43 -5.42
N LYS A 136 11.33 -3.09 -6.16
CA LYS A 136 11.69 -4.22 -7.02
C LYS A 136 12.22 -3.79 -8.39
N TYR A 137 11.63 -2.76 -8.98
CA TYR A 137 11.82 -2.47 -10.40
C TYR A 137 12.43 -1.11 -10.72
N ILE A 138 12.59 -0.20 -9.75
CA ILE A 138 13.11 1.14 -10.00
C ILE A 138 14.31 1.43 -9.10
N LEU A 139 14.11 1.45 -7.78
CA LEU A 139 15.10 1.92 -6.82
C LEU A 139 16.47 1.20 -6.91
N PRO A 140 16.55 -0.13 -7.09
CA PRO A 140 17.84 -0.83 -7.17
C PRO A 140 18.70 -0.42 -8.37
N PHE A 141 18.11 0.24 -9.35
CA PHE A 141 18.75 0.64 -10.60
C PHE A 141 19.02 2.14 -10.69
N LEU A 142 18.66 2.91 -9.66
CA LEU A 142 19.02 4.31 -9.58
C LEU A 142 20.50 4.45 -9.16
N PRO A 143 21.21 5.48 -9.64
CA PRO A 143 22.57 5.76 -9.19
C PRO A 143 22.62 5.96 -7.67
N LYS A 144 23.57 5.30 -7.00
CA LYS A 144 23.71 5.36 -5.53
C LYS A 144 24.07 6.75 -5.00
N GLU A 145 24.64 7.59 -5.85
CA GLU A 145 25.01 8.99 -5.56
C GLU A 145 23.80 9.89 -5.33
N ILE A 146 22.60 9.40 -5.64
CA ILE A 146 21.33 10.13 -5.51
C ILE A 146 20.71 10.01 -4.09
N GLY A 147 21.41 9.32 -3.16
CA GLY A 147 21.09 9.35 -1.73
C GLY A 147 20.40 8.09 -1.23
N LEU A 148 21.19 7.22 -0.60
CA LEU A 148 20.82 6.35 0.52
C LEU A 148 21.82 6.58 1.64
#